data_AF-A0A7J4K5F2-F1
#
_entry.id   AF-A0A7J4K5F2-F1
#
_cell.length_a   1.000
_cell.length_b   1.000
_cell.length_c   1.000
_cell.angle_alpha   90.00
_cell.angle_beta   90.00
_cell.angle_gamma   90.00
#
_symmetry.space_group_name_H-M   'P 1'
#
loop_
_entity.id
_entity.type
_entity.pdbx_description
1 polymer ?
#
loop_
_entity_poly.entity_id
_entity_poly.type
_entity_poly.pdbx_seq_one_letter_code
_entity_poly.pdbx_strand_id
1 'polypeptide(L)'
;MDVNIKKNILDLEYNKNLQHHNTIIVIISTYLIAIILALITKQIDYTSLKEFSILGVVTSLVIILNISLLIKFRERLKNIIEEIKNL
;
A
#
# COMPACT_ATOMS: atom_id res chain seq x y z
N MET A 1 -24.56 22.80 -5.56
CA MET A 1 -24.32 21.55 -6.30
C MET A 1 -25.37 20.56 -5.86
N ASP A 2 -26.02 19.86 -6.79
CA ASP A 2 -27.04 18.85 -6.47
C ASP A 2 -26.46 17.79 -5.52
N VAL A 3 -27.21 17.40 -4.50
CA VAL A 3 -26.79 16.41 -3.49
C VAL A 3 -26.41 15.09 -4.16
N ASN A 4 -27.11 14.71 -5.23
CA ASN A 4 -26.81 13.51 -6.00
C ASN A 4 -25.46 13.61 -6.73
N ILE A 5 -25.14 14.79 -7.28
CA ILE A 5 -23.85 15.03 -7.94
C ILE A 5 -22.71 14.94 -6.91
N LYS A 6 -22.90 15.52 -5.72
CA LYS A 6 -21.89 15.46 -4.65
C LYS A 6 -21.65 14.03 -4.17
N LYS A 7 -22.72 13.27 -3.95
CA LYS A 7 -22.63 11.86 -3.56
C LYS A 7 -21.89 11.03 -4.63
N ASN A 8 -22.24 11.19 -5.90
CA ASN A 8 -21.58 10.46 -6.99
C ASN A 8 -20.07 10.75 -7.08
N ILE A 9 -19.65 11.99 -6.83
CA ILE A 9 -18.23 12.35 -6.78
C ILE A 9 -17.52 11.65 -5.61
N LEU A 10 -18.15 11.62 -4.43
CA LEU A 10 -17.61 10.94 -3.26
C LEU A 10 -17.54 9.43 -3.46
N ASP A 11 -18.53 8.80 -4.10
CA ASP A 11 -18.51 7.37 -4.43
C ASP A 11 -17.38 7.03 -5.43
N LEU A 12 -17.15 7.89 -6.43
CA LEU A 12 -16.01 7.75 -7.35
C LEU A 12 -14.68 7.88 -6.61
N GLU A 13 -14.56 8.85 -5.70
CA GLU A 13 -13.36 9.04 -4.91
C GLU A 13 -13.11 7.86 -3.96
N TYR A 14 -14.17 7.33 -3.35
CA TYR A 14 -14.10 6.14 -2.50
C TYR A 14 -13.53 4.95 -3.28
N ASN A 15 -14.10 4.64 -4.45
CA ASN A 15 -13.66 3.53 -5.27
C ASN A 15 -12.20 3.68 -5.72
N LYS A 16 -11.78 4.90 -6.08
CA LYS A 16 -10.39 5.19 -6.42
C LYS A 16 -9.44 4.92 -5.25
N ASN A 17 -9.76 5.44 -4.05
CA ASN A 17 -8.91 5.22 -2.87
C ASN A 17 -8.90 3.75 -2.44
N LEU A 18 -10.01 3.04 -2.60
CA LEU A 18 -10.12 1.61 -2.30
C LEU A 18 -9.24 0.79 -3.25
N GLN A 19 -9.25 1.14 -4.53
CA GLN A 19 -8.37 0.52 -5.52
C GLN A 19 -6.89 0.76 -5.16
N HIS A 20 -6.50 2.00 -4.83
CA HIS A 20 -5.13 2.28 -4.39
C HIS A 20 -4.72 1.50 -3.14
N HIS A 21 -5.61 1.41 -2.14
CA HIS A 21 -5.38 0.63 -0.93
C HIS A 21 -5.11 -0.85 -1.25
N ASN A 22 -5.96 -1.46 -2.07
CA ASN A 22 -5.81 -2.85 -2.49
C ASN A 22 -4.54 -3.07 -3.31
N THR A 23 -4.21 -2.15 -4.22
CA THR A 23 -2.97 -2.22 -5.01
C THR A 23 -1.73 -2.21 -4.12
N ILE A 24 -1.70 -1.39 -3.06
CA ILE A 24 -0.57 -1.36 -2.12
C ILE A 24 -0.41 -2.70 -1.40
N ILE A 25 -1.53 -3.31 -0.96
CA ILE A 25 -1.49 -4.65 -0.33
C ILE A 25 -0.89 -5.68 -1.29
N VAL A 26 -1.31 -5.66 -2.56
CA VAL A 26 -0.75 -6.54 -3.60
C VAL A 26 0.75 -6.30 -3.78
N ILE A 27 1.19 -5.04 -3.88
CA ILE A 27 2.61 -4.68 -4.03
C ILE A 27 3.43 -5.22 -2.86
N ILE A 28 3.01 -4.98 -1.62
CA ILE A 28 3.70 -5.50 -0.43
C ILE A 28 3.80 -7.03 -0.50
N SER A 29 2.70 -7.70 -0.84
CA SER A 29 2.62 -9.16 -0.89
C SER A 29 3.55 -9.73 -1.96
N THR A 30 3.52 -9.18 -3.18
CA THR A 30 4.40 -9.57 -4.28
C THR A 30 5.87 -9.32 -3.94
N TYR A 31 6.18 -8.19 -3.32
CA TYR A 31 7.54 -7.86 -2.90
C TYR A 31 8.09 -8.86 -1.87
N LEU A 32 7.29 -9.22 -0.86
CA LEU A 32 7.68 -10.22 0.14
C LEU A 32 7.90 -11.60 -0.50
N ILE A 33 7.03 -12.02 -1.42
CA ILE A 33 7.19 -13.27 -2.16
C ILE A 33 8.49 -13.26 -2.96
N ALA A 34 8.81 -12.14 -3.64
CA ALA A 34 10.05 -12.01 -4.41
C ALA A 34 11.30 -12.13 -3.52
N ILE A 35 11.31 -11.51 -2.34
CA ILE A 35 12.41 -11.65 -1.36
C ILE A 35 12.56 -13.11 -0.92
N ILE A 36 11.45 -13.76 -0.56
CA ILE A 36 11.47 -15.16 -0.12
C ILE A 36 12.04 -16.06 -1.22
N LEU A 37 11.61 -15.87 -2.47
CA LEU A 37 12.14 -16.61 -3.62
C LEU A 37 13.63 -16.34 -3.84
N ALA A 38 14.07 -15.09 -3.75
CA ALA A 38 15.48 -14.73 -3.91
C ALA A 38 16.37 -15.39 -2.83
N LEU A 39 15.88 -15.50 -1.60
CA LEU A 39 16.56 -16.20 -0.51
C LEU A 39 16.62 -17.72 -0.74
N ILE A 40 15.49 -18.34 -1.13
CA ILE A 40 15.42 -19.80 -1.39
C ILE A 40 16.32 -20.19 -2.56
N THR A 41 16.32 -19.39 -3.63
CA THR A 41 17.13 -19.63 -4.83
C THR A 41 18.61 -19.30 -4.65
N LYS A 42 19.01 -18.83 -3.46
CA LYS A 42 20.37 -18.37 -3.14
C LYS A 42 20.88 -17.31 -4.13
N GLN A 43 19.98 -16.52 -4.71
CA GLN A 43 20.34 -15.35 -5.52
C GLN A 43 20.95 -14.24 -4.66
N ILE A 44 20.66 -14.26 -3.35
CA ILE A 44 21.24 -13.37 -2.36
C ILE A 44 22.08 -14.23 -1.43
N ASP A 45 23.36 -13.91 -1.29
CA ASP A 45 24.24 -14.63 -0.37
C ASP A 45 24.01 -14.12 1.05
N TYR A 46 23.25 -14.89 1.84
CA TYR A 46 22.98 -14.57 3.25
C TYR A 46 24.20 -14.66 4.16
N THR A 47 25.34 -15.18 3.66
CA THR A 47 26.62 -15.17 4.39
C THR A 47 27.36 -13.83 4.21
N SER A 48 27.05 -13.10 3.14
CA SER A 48 27.60 -11.77 2.88
C SER A 48 26.84 -10.72 3.70
N LEU A 49 27.45 -10.31 4.82
CA LEU A 49 26.94 -9.24 5.69
C LEU A 49 26.60 -7.96 4.93
N LYS A 50 27.34 -7.65 3.86
CA LYS A 50 27.12 -6.46 3.02
C LYS A 50 25.84 -6.57 2.20
N GLU A 51 25.61 -7.69 1.52
CA GLU A 51 24.39 -7.90 0.71
C GLU A 51 23.15 -7.96 1.59
N PHE A 52 23.24 -8.67 2.70
CA PHE A 52 22.16 -8.78 3.66
C PHE A 52 21.79 -7.41 4.28
N SER A 53 22.79 -6.57 4.59
CA SER A 53 22.55 -5.22 5.13
C SER A 53 21.87 -4.32 4.10
N ILE A 54 22.29 -4.37 2.83
CA ILE A 54 21.66 -3.58 1.75
C ILE A 54 20.21 -4.04 1.55
N LEU A 55 19.98 -5.35 1.50
CA LEU A 55 18.63 -5.91 1.41
C LEU A 55 17.75 -5.43 2.57
N GLY A 56 18.27 -5.45 3.80
CA GLY A 56 17.56 -4.98 4.98
C GLY A 56 17.14 -3.51 4.85
N VAL A 57 18.08 -2.62 4.49
CA VAL A 57 17.80 -1.18 4.32
C VAL A 57 16.75 -0.93 3.22
N VAL A 58 16.91 -1.57 2.06
CA VAL A 58 15.98 -1.43 0.93
C VAL A 58 14.60 -1.96 1.30
N THR A 59 14.54 -3.13 1.95
CA THR A 59 13.29 -3.74 2.41
C THR A 59 12.59 -2.84 3.42
N SER A 60 13.31 -2.31 4.40
CA SER A 60 12.73 -1.39 5.39
C SER A 60 12.17 -0.14 4.72
N LEU A 61 12.88 0.47 3.77
CA LEU A 61 12.39 1.63 3.02
C LEU A 61 11.10 1.32 2.25
N VAL A 62 11.09 0.22 1.49
CA VAL A 62 9.91 -0.20 0.72
C VAL A 62 8.72 -0.45 1.63
N ILE A 63 8.91 -1.16 2.75
CA ILE A 63 7.84 -1.48 3.69
C ILE A 63 7.32 -0.21 4.39
N ILE A 64 8.20 0.66 4.88
CA ILE A 64 7.80 1.91 5.56
C ILE A 64 6.98 2.79 4.61
N LEU A 65 7.44 3.02 3.38
CA LEU A 65 6.74 3.83 2.39
C LEU A 65 5.35 3.28 2.07
N ASN A 66 5.25 1.97 1.87
CA ASN A 66 3.97 1.33 1.55
C ASN A 66 3.01 1.35 2.76
N ILE A 67 3.49 1.14 3.99
CA ILE A 67 2.68 1.26 5.21
C ILE A 67 2.15 2.68 5.37
N SER A 68 2.99 3.70 5.18
CA SER A 68 2.56 5.11 5.26
C SER A 68 1.46 5.43 4.24
N LEU A 69 1.59 4.95 3.00
CA LEU A 69 0.56 5.11 1.98
C LEU A 69 -0.73 4.36 2.35
N LEU A 70 -0.59 3.13 2.87
CA LEU A 70 -1.73 2.30 3.27
C LEU A 70 -2.57 2.97 4.36
N ILE A 71 -1.91 3.57 5.36
CA ILE A 71 -2.56 4.35 6.42
C ILE A 71 -3.28 5.56 5.81
N LYS A 72 -2.59 6.35 4.97
CA LYS A 72 -3.18 7.54 4.33
C LYS A 72 -4.44 7.23 3.53
N PHE A 73 -4.43 6.15 2.74
CA PHE A 73 -5.61 5.74 1.97
C PHE A 73 -6.73 5.21 2.86
N ARG A 74 -6.39 4.49 3.93
CA ARG A 74 -7.38 4.02 4.92
C ARG A 74 -8.08 5.18 5.62
N GLU A 75 -7.34 6.21 6.02
CA GLU A 75 -7.90 7.43 6.61
C GLU A 75 -8.79 8.18 5.61
N ARG A 76 -8.36 8.34 4.36
CA ARG A 76 -9.17 8.99 3.33
C ARG A 76 -10.48 8.26 3.07
N LEU A 77 -10.45 6.93 3.00
CA LEU A 77 -11.66 6.10 2.87
C LEU A 77 -12.64 6.33 4.01
N LYS A 78 -12.14 6.38 5.25
CA LYS A 78 -12.97 6.65 6.42
C LYS A 78 -13.62 8.03 6.35
N ASN A 79 -12.85 9.06 5.97
CA ASN A 79 -13.36 10.43 5.85
C ASN A 79 -14.44 10.53 4.76
N ILE A 80 -14.25 9.88 3.61
CA ILE A 80 -15.26 9.87 2.54
C ILE A 80 -16.57 9.22 3.01
N ILE A 81 -16.49 8.12 3.77
CA ILE A 81 -17.69 7.48 4.36
C ILE A 81 -18.40 8.44 5.32
N GLU A 82 -17.66 9.18 6.14
CA GLU A 82 -18.24 10.17 7.05
C GLU A 82 -18.89 11.34 6.28
N GLU A 83 -18.25 11.82 5.21
CA GLU A 83 -18.82 12.86 4.32
C GLU A 83 -20.11 12.40 3.64
N ILE A 84 -20.19 11.14 3.21
CA ILE A 84 -21.42 10.57 2.62
C ILE A 84 -22.53 10.43 3.65
N LYS A 85 -22.21 10.06 4.91
CA LYS A 85 -23.21 9.95 5.99
C LYS A 85 -23.80 11.28 6.42
N ASN A 86 -23.04 12.37 6.22
CA ASN A 86 -23.44 13.72 6.60
C ASN A 86 -24.16 14.48 5.46
N LEU A 87 -24.46 13.81 4.33
CA LEU A 87 -25.22 14.34 3.19
C LEU A 87 -26.66 13.84 3.20
#